data_AF-A0A9P9JCE6-F1
#
_entry.id   AF-A0A9P9JCE6-F1
#
_cell.length_a   1.000
_cell.length_b   1.000
_cell.length_c   1.000
_cell.angle_alpha   90.00
_cell.angle_beta   90.00
_cell.angle_gamma   90.00
#
_symmetry.space_group_name_H-M   'P 1'
#
loop_
_entity.id
_entity.type
_entity.pdbx_description
1 polymer ?
#
loop_
_entity_poly.entity_id
_entity_poly.type
_entity_poly.pdbx_seq_one_letter_code
_entity_poly.pdbx_strand_id
1 'polypeptide(L)'
;MNRLINSDELSGVNKLLDELDRLPLAIYQAGAYMRKASTPVAEYSSMLNEGKERWRMLKDTEFDTHRRSDAPNSVLETWNILIRRIKKGNDMSYKILHTISYLDNQSIPLEILMAAATNSHSSSEKRPRRSEREVRTAIRRLEEFSFITAQQTELGKKTFEMHKLVQEASRYGLHIQDRQQKNSWKSRWRFRGLKITQGEDEAPFSSVAREIMT
;
A
#
# COMPACT_ATOMS: atom_id res chain seq x y z
N MET A 1 -27.88 -6.38 -22.30
CA MET A 1 -27.50 -7.71 -22.86
C MET A 1 -26.90 -8.51 -21.71
N ASN A 2 -27.69 -9.36 -21.06
CA ASN A 2 -27.23 -10.17 -19.92
C ASN A 2 -26.41 -11.34 -20.47
N ARG A 3 -25.09 -11.28 -20.29
CA ARG A 3 -24.18 -12.39 -20.58
C ARG A 3 -24.44 -13.48 -19.55
N LEU A 4 -24.99 -14.61 -19.98
CA LEU A 4 -25.11 -15.81 -19.13
C LEU A 4 -23.70 -16.19 -18.68
N ILE A 5 -23.45 -16.13 -17.38
CA ILE A 5 -22.17 -16.53 -16.79
C ILE A 5 -22.09 -18.06 -16.97
N ASN A 6 -21.06 -18.53 -17.67
CA ASN A 6 -20.86 -19.97 -17.88
C ASN A 6 -20.56 -20.67 -16.54
N SER A 7 -20.90 -21.96 -16.39
CA SER A 7 -20.68 -22.73 -15.14
C SER A 7 -19.22 -22.69 -14.67
N ASP A 8 -18.28 -22.70 -15.61
CA ASP A 8 -16.85 -22.67 -15.34
C ASP A 8 -16.41 -21.29 -14.82
N GLU A 9 -17.00 -20.22 -15.37
CA GLU A 9 -16.78 -18.85 -14.87
C GLU A 9 -17.36 -18.69 -13.47
N LEU A 10 -18.54 -19.25 -13.21
CA LEU A 10 -19.19 -19.21 -11.89
C LEU A 10 -18.38 -19.99 -10.84
N SER A 11 -17.79 -21.12 -11.23
CA SER A 11 -16.86 -21.90 -10.39
C SER A 11 -15.59 -21.10 -10.08
N GLY A 12 -15.01 -20.43 -11.08
CA GLY A 12 -13.86 -19.55 -10.90
C GLY A 12 -14.14 -18.38 -9.95
N VAL A 13 -15.32 -17.75 -10.06
CA VAL A 13 -15.75 -16.67 -9.16
C VAL A 13 -15.91 -17.19 -7.73
N ASN A 14 -16.55 -18.35 -7.53
CA ASN A 14 -16.71 -18.91 -6.19
C ASN A 14 -15.36 -19.22 -5.52
N LYS A 15 -14.42 -19.79 -6.26
CA LYS A 15 -13.05 -20.02 -5.76
C LYS A 15 -12.36 -18.72 -5.35
N LEU A 16 -12.47 -17.68 -6.19
CA LEU A 16 -11.91 -16.37 -5.84
C LEU A 16 -12.57 -15.78 -4.59
N LEU A 17 -13.88 -15.91 -4.43
CA LEU A 17 -14.58 -15.45 -3.22
C LEU A 17 -14.06 -16.15 -1.95
N ASP A 18 -13.83 -17.46 -2.04
CA ASP A 18 -13.24 -18.23 -0.94
C ASP A 18 -11.78 -17.80 -0.66
N GLU A 19 -10.99 -17.56 -1.71
CA GLU A 19 -9.61 -17.04 -1.57
C GLU A 19 -9.53 -15.63 -0.95
N LEU A 20 -10.61 -14.85 -1.06
CA LEU A 20 -10.79 -13.52 -0.48
C LEU A 20 -11.45 -13.56 0.91
N ASP A 21 -11.55 -14.75 1.51
CA ASP A 21 -12.22 -15.02 2.79
C ASP A 21 -13.66 -14.48 2.84
N ARG A 22 -14.28 -14.29 1.67
CA ARG A 22 -15.59 -13.65 1.49
C ARG A 22 -15.74 -12.29 2.17
N LEU A 23 -14.64 -11.58 2.41
CA LEU A 23 -14.66 -10.28 3.09
C LEU A 23 -15.17 -9.19 2.14
N PRO A 24 -16.22 -8.43 2.50
CA PRO A 24 -16.83 -7.44 1.61
C PRO A 24 -15.82 -6.43 1.04
N LEU A 25 -14.88 -5.97 1.89
CA LEU A 25 -13.84 -5.04 1.47
C LEU A 25 -12.88 -5.66 0.45
N ALA A 26 -12.42 -6.89 0.69
CA ALA A 26 -11.50 -7.58 -0.22
C ALA A 26 -12.18 -7.87 -1.57
N ILE A 27 -13.45 -8.29 -1.55
CA ILE A 27 -14.26 -8.50 -2.75
C ILE A 27 -14.42 -7.20 -3.55
N TYR A 28 -14.78 -6.09 -2.89
CA TYR A 28 -14.91 -4.80 -3.55
C TYR A 28 -13.60 -4.37 -4.20
N GLN A 29 -12.50 -4.48 -3.46
CA GLN A 29 -11.16 -4.12 -3.90
C GLN A 29 -10.68 -4.97 -5.09
N ALA A 30 -10.89 -6.28 -5.05
CA ALA A 30 -10.61 -7.19 -6.15
C ALA A 30 -11.44 -6.83 -7.39
N GLY A 31 -12.76 -6.62 -7.22
CA GLY A 31 -13.65 -6.22 -8.31
C GLY A 31 -13.26 -4.88 -8.94
N ALA A 32 -12.91 -3.89 -8.12
CA ALA A 32 -12.44 -2.58 -8.59
C ALA A 32 -11.14 -2.68 -9.38
N TYR A 33 -10.20 -3.52 -8.94
CA TYR A 33 -8.97 -3.81 -9.69
C TYR A 33 -9.28 -4.46 -11.04
N MET A 34 -10.00 -5.60 -11.03
CA MET A 34 -10.27 -6.39 -12.23
C MET A 34 -10.95 -5.55 -13.31
N ARG A 35 -11.99 -4.78 -12.94
CA ARG A 35 -12.69 -3.88 -13.85
C ARG A 35 -11.78 -2.83 -14.48
N LYS A 36 -10.83 -2.28 -13.71
CA LYS A 36 -9.99 -1.16 -14.15
C LYS A 36 -8.73 -1.60 -14.89
N ALA A 37 -8.26 -2.81 -14.63
CA ALA A 37 -7.15 -3.43 -15.35
C ALA A 37 -7.62 -4.32 -16.50
N SER A 38 -8.94 -4.48 -16.68
CA SER A 38 -9.54 -5.48 -17.58
C SER A 38 -8.98 -6.88 -17.36
N THR A 39 -8.70 -7.22 -16.09
CA THR A 39 -8.08 -8.48 -15.67
C THR A 39 -9.15 -9.54 -15.45
N PRO A 40 -9.08 -10.69 -16.14
CA PRO A 40 -9.98 -11.83 -15.88
C PRO A 40 -9.81 -12.42 -14.49
N VAL A 41 -10.85 -13.11 -14.00
CA VAL A 41 -10.86 -13.76 -12.67
C VAL A 41 -9.68 -14.72 -12.48
N ALA A 42 -9.36 -15.52 -13.51
CA ALA A 42 -8.26 -16.49 -13.45
C ALA A 42 -6.89 -15.80 -13.29
N GLU A 43 -6.65 -14.71 -14.03
CA GLU A 43 -5.41 -13.94 -13.94
C GLU A 43 -5.28 -13.27 -12.57
N TYR A 44 -6.36 -12.68 -12.05
CA TYR A 44 -6.36 -12.09 -10.71
C TYR A 44 -6.10 -13.14 -9.61
N SER A 45 -6.68 -14.33 -9.73
CA SER A 45 -6.47 -15.43 -8.79
C SER A 45 -5.01 -15.90 -8.79
N SER A 46 -4.36 -15.96 -9.97
CA SER A 46 -2.92 -16.23 -10.06
C SER A 46 -2.10 -15.18 -9.32
N MET A 47 -2.38 -13.90 -9.55
CA MET A 47 -1.70 -12.80 -8.86
C MET A 47 -1.88 -12.85 -7.33
N LEU A 48 -3.07 -13.25 -6.87
CA LEU A 48 -3.40 -13.40 -5.46
C LEU A 48 -2.59 -14.55 -4.84
N ASN A 49 -2.52 -15.70 -5.51
CA ASN A 49 -1.78 -16.87 -5.04
C ASN A 49 -0.26 -16.68 -5.06
N GLU A 50 0.30 -16.03 -6.08
CA GLU A 50 1.71 -15.59 -6.09
C GLU A 50 2.03 -14.63 -4.93
N GLY A 51 1.05 -13.81 -4.54
CA GLY A 51 1.08 -13.03 -3.31
C GLY A 51 1.29 -13.92 -2.11
N LYS A 52 0.31 -14.79 -1.83
CA LYS A 52 0.28 -15.69 -0.66
C LYS A 52 1.57 -16.49 -0.49
N GLU A 53 2.10 -17.03 -1.58
CA GLU A 53 3.34 -17.83 -1.54
C GLU A 53 4.57 -16.97 -1.17
N ARG A 54 4.68 -15.77 -1.75
CA ARG A 54 5.74 -14.82 -1.40
C ARG A 54 5.70 -14.46 0.10
N TRP A 55 4.51 -14.28 0.67
CA TRP A 55 4.36 -13.96 2.08
C TRP A 55 4.57 -15.16 3.00
N ARG A 56 4.22 -16.37 2.57
CA ARG A 56 4.54 -17.61 3.30
C ARG A 56 6.06 -17.75 3.45
N MET A 57 6.81 -17.57 2.36
CA MET A 57 8.28 -17.59 2.39
C MET A 57 8.88 -16.48 3.29
N LEU A 58 8.24 -15.30 3.34
CA LEU A 58 8.68 -14.21 4.22
C LEU A 58 8.37 -14.47 5.71
N LYS A 59 7.34 -15.26 6.03
CA LYS A 59 6.99 -15.65 7.41
C LYS A 59 7.92 -16.72 8.00
N ASP A 60 8.43 -17.63 7.17
CA ASP A 60 9.36 -18.69 7.60
C ASP A 60 10.78 -18.15 7.90
N THR A 61 11.06 -16.89 7.57
CA THR A 61 12.32 -16.21 7.90
C THR A 61 12.15 -15.30 9.13
N GLU A 62 12.10 -15.92 10.31
CA GLU A 62 12.22 -15.34 11.66
C GLU A 62 11.48 -14.02 11.99
N PHE A 63 10.52 -14.15 12.92
CA PHE A 63 9.87 -13.08 13.70
C PHE A 63 9.10 -12.01 12.92
N ASP A 64 7.85 -12.34 12.59
CA ASP A 64 6.83 -11.38 12.18
C ASP A 64 6.04 -10.85 13.39
N THR A 65 6.75 -10.35 14.41
CA THR A 65 6.16 -9.73 15.61
C THR A 65 5.43 -8.42 15.33
N HIS A 66 5.58 -7.89 14.11
CA HIS A 66 5.04 -6.60 13.67
C HIS A 66 3.79 -6.75 12.80
N ARG A 67 3.44 -7.97 12.38
CA ARG A 67 2.11 -8.25 11.83
C ARG A 67 1.13 -8.28 12.99
N ARG A 68 0.32 -7.24 13.12
CA ARG A 68 -0.85 -7.30 14.00
C ARG A 68 -1.73 -8.46 13.52
N SER A 69 -2.17 -9.30 14.46
CA SER A 69 -2.88 -10.55 14.13
C SER A 69 -4.29 -10.33 13.59
N ASP A 70 -4.72 -9.07 13.44
CA ASP A 70 -6.07 -8.65 13.15
C ASP A 70 -6.36 -8.55 11.64
N ALA A 71 -5.33 -8.39 10.79
CA ALA A 71 -5.51 -8.31 9.35
C ALA A 71 -5.58 -9.69 8.66
N PRO A 72 -6.70 -10.04 8.01
CA PRO A 72 -6.82 -11.28 7.23
C PRO A 72 -5.81 -11.29 6.08
N ASN A 73 -5.24 -12.47 5.80
CA ASN A 73 -4.22 -12.61 4.74
C ASN A 73 -4.78 -12.15 3.39
N SER A 74 -6.03 -12.48 3.06
CA SER A 74 -6.71 -12.03 1.84
C SER A 74 -6.67 -10.51 1.64
N VAL A 75 -6.96 -9.74 2.69
CA VAL A 75 -6.92 -8.27 2.65
C VAL A 75 -5.50 -7.77 2.44
N LEU A 76 -4.50 -8.37 3.10
CA LEU A 76 -3.10 -8.04 2.89
C LEU A 76 -2.66 -8.31 1.45
N GLU A 77 -3.05 -9.44 0.85
CA GLU A 77 -2.71 -9.76 -0.53
C GLU A 77 -3.37 -8.82 -1.54
N THR A 78 -4.68 -8.60 -1.39
CA THR A 78 -5.42 -7.67 -2.22
C THR A 78 -4.82 -6.27 -2.10
N TRP A 79 -4.49 -5.83 -0.88
CA TRP A 79 -3.79 -4.58 -0.63
C TRP A 79 -2.43 -4.51 -1.36
N ASN A 80 -1.62 -5.58 -1.30
CA ASN A 80 -0.33 -5.65 -1.97
C ASN A 80 -0.41 -5.57 -3.50
N ILE A 81 -1.46 -6.13 -4.09
CA ILE A 81 -1.73 -5.98 -5.53
C ILE A 81 -2.10 -4.52 -5.83
N LEU A 82 -3.03 -3.97 -5.06
CA LEU A 82 -3.55 -2.62 -5.26
C LEU A 82 -2.48 -1.54 -5.06
N ILE A 83 -1.65 -1.64 -4.02
CA ILE A 83 -0.61 -0.66 -3.73
C ILE A 83 0.43 -0.60 -4.84
N ARG A 84 0.81 -1.76 -5.42
CA ARG A 84 1.72 -1.82 -6.58
C ARG A 84 1.08 -1.14 -7.80
N ARG A 85 -0.22 -1.35 -8.02
CA ARG A 85 -0.98 -0.71 -9.10
C ARG A 85 -1.08 0.79 -8.92
N ILE A 86 -1.30 1.26 -7.69
CA ILE A 86 -1.32 2.69 -7.37
C ILE A 86 0.07 3.29 -7.57
N LYS A 87 1.12 2.71 -6.99
CA LYS A 87 2.50 3.21 -7.10
C LYS A 87 2.96 3.32 -8.56
N LYS A 88 2.62 2.35 -9.42
CA LYS A 88 2.94 2.39 -10.86
C LYS A 88 2.13 3.46 -11.62
N GLY A 89 0.90 3.77 -11.20
CA GLY A 89 0.00 4.66 -11.93
C GLY A 89 -0.06 6.11 -11.43
N ASN A 90 0.20 6.34 -10.13
CA ASN A 90 0.16 7.65 -9.51
C ASN A 90 0.97 7.64 -8.19
N ASP A 91 2.22 8.14 -8.25
CA ASP A 91 3.11 8.25 -7.08
C ASP A 91 2.54 9.17 -5.98
N MET A 92 1.73 10.17 -6.35
CA MET A 92 1.11 11.08 -5.39
C MET A 92 0.06 10.36 -4.53
N SER A 93 -0.77 9.51 -5.14
CA SER A 93 -1.73 8.66 -4.42
C SER A 93 -1.01 7.75 -3.41
N TYR A 94 0.11 7.14 -3.84
CA TYR A 94 0.93 6.30 -2.96
C TYR A 94 1.45 7.10 -1.75
N LYS A 95 1.96 8.31 -1.97
CA LYS A 95 2.46 9.20 -0.91
C LYS A 95 1.38 9.67 0.05
N ILE A 96 0.21 10.05 -0.47
CA ILE A 96 -0.95 10.40 0.36
C ILE A 96 -1.30 9.22 1.25
N LEU A 97 -1.51 8.03 0.66
CA LEU A 97 -1.89 6.81 1.38
C LEU A 97 -0.89 6.44 2.47
N HIS A 98 0.40 6.49 2.13
CA HIS A 98 1.48 6.25 3.09
C HIS A 98 1.39 7.20 4.30
N THR A 99 1.21 8.49 4.03
CA THR A 99 1.19 9.52 5.08
C THR A 99 -0.02 9.35 5.99
N ILE A 100 -1.22 9.22 5.42
CA ILE A 100 -2.45 9.11 6.22
C ILE A 100 -2.56 7.76 6.94
N SER A 101 -1.80 6.74 6.54
CA SER A 101 -1.76 5.46 7.27
C SER A 101 -1.23 5.60 8.71
N TYR A 102 -0.48 6.65 9.03
CA TYR A 102 0.04 6.92 10.37
C TYR A 102 -0.83 7.87 11.20
N LEU A 103 -1.93 8.36 10.64
CA LEU A 103 -2.87 9.26 11.33
C LEU A 103 -4.05 8.47 11.92
N ASP A 104 -4.97 9.18 12.56
CA ASP A 104 -6.28 8.60 12.88
C ASP A 104 -6.98 8.14 11.59
N ASN A 105 -7.67 7.00 11.67
CA ASN A 105 -8.28 6.38 10.51
C ASN A 105 -9.69 6.94 10.21
N GLN A 106 -10.18 7.89 10.99
CA GLN A 106 -11.48 8.52 10.84
C GLN A 106 -11.34 10.05 10.69
N SER A 107 -12.36 10.66 10.12
CA SER A 107 -12.51 12.13 10.04
C SER A 107 -11.28 12.90 9.52
N ILE A 108 -10.52 12.32 8.59
CA ILE A 108 -9.31 12.91 8.01
C ILE A 108 -9.71 14.11 7.14
N PRO A 109 -9.33 15.35 7.46
CA PRO A 109 -9.70 16.52 6.66
C PRO A 109 -9.01 16.53 5.29
N LEU A 110 -9.67 17.10 4.27
CA LEU A 110 -9.11 17.24 2.92
C LEU A 110 -7.73 17.94 2.92
N GLU A 111 -7.56 18.92 3.80
CA GLU A 111 -6.34 19.70 3.99
C GLU A 111 -5.14 18.80 4.35
N ILE A 112 -5.37 17.74 5.12
CA ILE A 112 -4.32 16.76 5.45
C ILE A 112 -3.92 15.98 4.20
N LEU A 113 -4.87 15.53 3.37
CA LEU A 113 -4.54 14.85 2.12
C LEU A 113 -3.79 15.77 1.15
N MET A 114 -4.15 17.06 1.11
CA MET A 114 -3.44 18.06 0.32
C MET A 114 -2.01 18.29 0.82
N ALA A 115 -1.80 18.37 2.14
CA ALA A 115 -0.48 18.50 2.74
C ALA A 115 0.39 17.25 2.52
N ALA A 116 -0.20 16.05 2.65
CA ALA A 116 0.47 14.79 2.34
C ALA A 116 0.88 14.71 0.86
N ALA A 117 0.10 15.32 -0.02
CA ALA A 117 0.44 15.42 -1.43
C ALA A 117 1.54 16.44 -1.73
N THR A 118 1.93 17.33 -0.82
CA THR A 118 2.96 18.36 -1.05
C THR A 118 4.26 18.09 -0.29
N ASN A 119 4.21 17.44 0.89
CA ASN A 119 5.34 17.17 1.79
C ASN A 119 6.27 16.01 1.33
N SER A 120 6.75 16.06 0.08
CA SER A 120 7.82 15.15 -0.37
C SER A 120 9.17 15.74 0.04
N HIS A 121 9.93 15.06 0.90
CA HIS A 121 11.33 15.38 1.29
C HIS A 121 12.34 15.32 0.14
N SER A 122 11.97 15.66 -1.10
CA SER A 122 12.95 15.98 -2.12
C SER A 122 13.38 17.44 -1.91
N SER A 123 14.42 17.60 -1.09
CA SER A 123 15.32 18.75 -1.06
C SER A 123 15.99 18.92 -2.43
N SER A 124 15.22 19.37 -3.41
CA SER A 124 15.75 19.87 -4.67
C SER A 124 14.76 20.90 -5.20
N GLU A 125 15.26 22.12 -5.32
CA GLU A 125 14.60 23.28 -5.89
C GLU A 125 13.83 22.97 -7.18
N LYS A 126 12.72 23.70 -7.40
CA LYS A 126 11.99 23.83 -8.67
C LYS A 126 11.18 22.60 -9.15
N ARG A 127 10.30 22.04 -8.30
CA ARG A 127 9.07 21.41 -8.84
C ARG A 127 7.94 22.43 -8.89
N PRO A 128 7.17 22.55 -9.99
CA PRO A 128 6.00 23.41 -10.01
C PRO A 128 5.07 22.99 -8.88
N ARG A 129 4.39 23.98 -8.24
CA ARG A 129 3.33 23.70 -7.27
C ARG A 129 2.42 22.65 -7.89
N ARG A 130 2.32 21.47 -7.27
CA ARG A 130 1.39 20.41 -7.71
C ARG A 130 0.02 21.02 -7.86
N SER A 131 -0.57 20.89 -9.04
CA SER A 131 -1.85 21.55 -9.28
C SER A 131 -2.92 20.90 -8.40
N GLU A 132 -3.89 21.68 -7.93
CA GLU A 132 -5.03 21.16 -7.16
C GLU A 132 -5.73 20.01 -7.90
N ARG A 133 -5.74 20.06 -9.23
CA ARG A 133 -6.27 19.00 -10.11
C ARG A 133 -5.51 17.68 -9.97
N GLU A 134 -4.18 17.71 -9.86
CA GLU A 134 -3.37 16.51 -9.67
C GLU A 134 -3.64 15.87 -8.30
N VAL A 135 -3.75 16.69 -7.25
CA VAL A 135 -4.07 16.21 -5.89
C VAL A 135 -5.46 15.57 -5.87
N ARG A 136 -6.45 16.22 -6.48
CA ARG A 136 -7.81 15.65 -6.59
C ARG A 136 -7.82 14.34 -7.38
N THR A 137 -7.03 14.24 -8.44
CA THR A 137 -6.86 13.00 -9.21
C THR A 137 -6.24 11.89 -8.36
N ALA A 138 -5.26 12.23 -7.53
CA ALA A 138 -4.62 11.30 -6.63
C ALA A 138 -5.57 10.77 -5.55
N ILE A 139 -6.38 11.65 -4.94
CA ILE A 139 -7.41 11.30 -3.95
C ILE A 139 -8.48 10.42 -4.59
N ARG A 140 -8.98 10.79 -5.77
CA ARG A 140 -9.97 10.00 -6.51
C ARG A 140 -9.48 8.57 -6.75
N ARG A 141 -8.20 8.40 -7.05
CA ARG A 141 -7.63 7.07 -7.28
C ARG A 141 -7.58 6.22 -5.99
N LEU A 142 -7.47 6.85 -4.82
CA LEU A 142 -7.58 6.16 -3.54
C LEU A 142 -9.04 5.78 -3.23
N GLU A 143 -10.00 6.65 -3.54
CA GLU A 143 -11.44 6.36 -3.44
C GLU A 143 -11.84 5.19 -4.37
N GLU A 144 -11.33 5.17 -5.61
CA GLU A 144 -11.64 4.14 -6.63
C GLU A 144 -11.25 2.72 -6.22
N PHE A 145 -10.27 2.56 -5.34
CA PHE A 145 -9.86 1.26 -4.80
C PHE A 145 -10.24 1.09 -3.32
N SER A 146 -11.15 1.92 -2.80
CA SER A 146 -11.58 1.91 -1.40
C SER A 146 -10.44 1.90 -0.38
N PHE A 147 -9.36 2.64 -0.68
CA PHE A 147 -8.35 2.93 0.33
C PHE A 147 -8.84 3.97 1.32
N ILE A 148 -9.66 4.90 0.83
CA ILE A 148 -10.34 5.91 1.61
C ILE A 148 -11.79 6.05 1.13
N THR A 149 -12.66 6.47 2.04
CA THR A 149 -14.06 6.80 1.75
C THR A 149 -14.31 8.24 2.13
N ALA A 150 -14.94 8.99 1.24
CA ALA A 150 -15.36 10.35 1.54
C ALA A 150 -16.61 10.36 2.42
N GLN A 151 -16.58 11.20 3.44
CA GLN A 151 -17.72 11.53 4.29
C GLN A 151 -17.99 13.03 4.21
N GLN A 152 -19.26 13.39 4.32
CA GLN A 152 -19.66 14.78 4.48
C GLN A 152 -20.08 15.00 5.92
N THR A 153 -19.43 15.96 6.58
CA THR A 153 -19.81 16.37 7.93
C THR A 153 -21.08 17.19 7.89
N GLU A 154 -21.78 17.29 9.03
CA GLU A 154 -22.97 18.14 9.20
C GLU A 154 -22.71 19.61 8.82
N LEU A 155 -21.46 20.06 8.96
CA LEU A 155 -20.99 21.40 8.59
C LEU A 155 -20.62 21.54 7.10
N GLY A 156 -20.93 20.54 6.27
CA GLY A 156 -20.66 20.53 4.83
C GLY A 156 -19.18 20.27 4.46
N LYS A 157 -18.27 20.15 5.43
CA LYS A 157 -16.86 19.86 5.18
C LYS A 157 -16.66 18.41 4.75
N LYS A 158 -15.87 18.19 3.70
CA LYS A 158 -15.48 16.86 3.20
C LYS A 158 -14.36 16.30 4.08
N THR A 159 -14.62 15.15 4.71
CA THR A 159 -13.62 14.38 5.46
C THR A 159 -13.46 13.00 4.82
N PHE A 160 -12.43 12.28 5.22
CA PHE A 160 -12.11 10.96 4.69
C PHE A 160 -11.89 9.97 5.80
N GLU A 161 -12.25 8.73 5.54
CA GLU A 161 -12.05 7.61 6.45
C GLU A 161 -11.24 6.54 5.76
N MET A 162 -10.38 5.89 6.52
CA MET A 162 -9.65 4.70 6.10
C MET A 162 -10.13 3.51 6.92
N HIS A 163 -10.43 2.41 6.23
CA HIS A 163 -10.75 1.17 6.92
C HIS A 163 -9.56 0.68 7.74
N LYS A 164 -9.76 0.25 9.00
CA LYS A 164 -8.67 -0.19 9.90
C LYS A 164 -7.77 -1.25 9.26
N LEU A 165 -8.35 -2.24 8.58
CA LEU A 165 -7.58 -3.26 7.86
C LEU A 165 -6.69 -2.69 6.75
N VAL A 166 -7.15 -1.65 6.05
CA VAL A 166 -6.34 -0.98 5.01
C VAL A 166 -5.20 -0.20 5.65
N GLN A 167 -5.46 0.42 6.81
CA GLN A 167 -4.44 1.12 7.58
C GLN A 167 -3.34 0.18 8.05
N GLU A 168 -3.72 -0.94 8.68
CA GLU A 168 -2.78 -1.96 9.16
C GLU A 168 -2.02 -2.60 8.01
N ALA A 169 -2.69 -2.94 6.89
CA ALA A 169 -2.03 -3.42 5.69
C ALA A 169 -1.01 -2.42 5.14
N SER A 170 -1.34 -1.12 5.17
CA SER A 170 -0.45 -0.05 4.74
C SER A 170 0.78 0.06 5.61
N ARG A 171 0.62 0.08 6.94
CA ARG A 171 1.74 0.13 7.89
C ARG A 171 2.64 -1.11 7.74
N TYR A 172 2.03 -2.29 7.65
CA TYR A 172 2.74 -3.55 7.50
C TYR A 172 3.57 -3.58 6.21
N GLY A 173 2.98 -3.24 5.05
CA GLY A 173 3.68 -3.22 3.78
C GLY A 173 4.87 -2.25 3.73
N LEU A 174 4.81 -1.15 4.49
CA LEU A 174 5.90 -0.18 4.60
C LEU A 174 7.04 -0.68 5.47
N HIS A 175 6.73 -1.34 6.58
CA HIS A 175 7.74 -2.01 7.42
C HIS A 175 8.55 -3.04 6.63
N ILE A 176 7.87 -3.84 5.80
CA ILE A 176 8.55 -4.83 4.95
C ILE A 176 9.46 -4.16 3.92
N GLN A 177 9.03 -3.05 3.32
CA GLN A 177 9.87 -2.31 2.38
C GLN A 177 11.12 -1.73 3.06
N ASP A 178 10.99 -1.17 4.26
CA ASP A 178 12.12 -0.69 5.04
C ASP A 178 13.09 -1.83 5.40
N ARG A 179 12.57 -3.00 5.81
CA ARG A 179 13.39 -4.19 6.07
C ARG A 179 14.13 -4.67 4.83
N GLN A 180 13.46 -4.75 3.68
CA GLN A 180 14.07 -5.16 2.41
C GLN A 180 15.15 -4.18 1.95
N GLN A 181 14.91 -2.88 2.14
CA GLN A 181 15.93 -1.87 1.91
C GLN A 181 17.12 -2.09 2.83
N LYS A 182 16.92 -2.16 4.16
CA LYS A 182 18.00 -2.45 5.13
C LYS A 182 18.79 -3.72 4.78
N ASN A 183 18.13 -4.81 4.41
CA ASN A 183 18.77 -6.06 4.03
C ASN A 183 19.55 -5.97 2.72
N SER A 184 19.00 -5.29 1.70
CA SER A 184 19.71 -5.02 0.44
C SER A 184 20.99 -4.21 0.69
N TRP A 185 20.90 -3.19 1.55
CA TRP A 185 22.08 -2.44 1.98
C TRP A 185 23.07 -3.36 2.70
N LYS A 186 22.66 -4.14 3.70
CA LYS A 186 23.53 -5.10 4.42
C LYS A 186 24.24 -6.07 3.47
N SER A 187 23.55 -6.63 2.48
CA SER A 187 24.13 -7.53 1.48
C SER A 187 25.16 -6.83 0.59
N ARG A 188 24.88 -5.58 0.18
CA ARG A 188 25.82 -4.76 -0.61
C ARG A 188 27.10 -4.44 0.17
N TRP A 189 27.01 -4.21 1.48
CA TRP A 189 28.17 -3.96 2.34
C TRP A 189 28.95 -5.25 2.64
N ARG A 190 28.27 -6.39 2.86
CA ARG A 190 28.91 -7.71 2.99
C ARG A 190 29.72 -8.08 1.74
N PHE A 191 29.20 -7.77 0.55
CA PHE A 191 29.91 -8.01 -0.72
C PHE A 191 31.17 -7.15 -0.88
N ARG A 192 31.26 -6.02 -0.16
CA ARG A 192 32.41 -5.11 -0.13
C ARG A 192 33.43 -5.42 0.98
N GLY A 193 33.24 -6.51 1.73
CA GLY A 193 34.28 -7.05 2.63
C GLY A 193 34.36 -6.46 4.05
N LEU A 194 33.44 -5.57 4.47
CA LEU A 194 33.37 -5.14 5.88
C LEU A 194 32.37 -5.99 6.68
N LYS A 195 32.82 -6.58 7.80
CA LYS A 195 31.96 -7.28 8.76
C LYS A 195 31.27 -6.24 9.66
N ILE A 196 29.94 -6.17 9.58
CA ILE A 196 29.13 -5.38 10.53
C ILE A 196 29.12 -6.16 11.86
N THR A 197 29.83 -5.67 12.87
CA THR A 197 29.78 -6.18 14.24
C THR A 197 28.47 -5.73 14.91
N GLN A 198 27.77 -6.65 15.57
CA GLN A 198 26.57 -6.35 16.37
C GLN A 198 26.95 -5.35 17.46
N GLY A 199 26.47 -4.11 17.36
CA GLY A 199 26.78 -3.04 18.31
C GLY A 199 26.36 -1.63 17.89
N GLU A 200 26.09 -1.37 16.60
CA GLU A 200 25.67 -0.05 16.13
C GLU A 200 24.36 -0.15 15.32
N ASP A 201 23.22 -0.02 16.00
CA ASP A 201 21.87 0.03 15.41
C ASP A 201 21.49 1.44 14.91
N GLU A 202 22.48 2.23 14.47
CA GLU A 202 22.25 3.51 13.79
C GLU A 202 22.53 3.34 12.30
N ALA A 203 21.47 3.36 11.48
CA ALA A 203 21.59 3.40 10.03
C ALA A 203 22.47 4.60 9.59
N PRO A 204 23.19 4.53 8.46
CA PRO A 204 24.17 5.55 8.05
C PRO A 204 23.55 6.88 7.57
N PHE A 205 22.27 7.14 7.84
CA PHE A 205 21.64 8.44 7.59
C PHE A 205 22.15 9.56 8.53
N SER A 206 22.92 9.24 9.57
CA SER A 206 23.61 10.25 10.39
C SER A 206 25.04 10.59 9.91
N SER A 207 25.67 9.77 9.06
CA SER A 207 27.05 10.03 8.58
C SER A 207 27.09 10.97 7.37
N VAL A 208 26.11 10.90 6.46
CA VAL A 208 25.98 11.84 5.34
C VAL A 208 25.65 13.26 5.83
N ALA A 209 25.13 13.39 7.06
CA ALA A 209 24.90 14.67 7.71
C ALA A 209 26.19 15.28 8.34
N ARG A 210 27.24 14.49 8.57
CA ARG A 210 28.53 15.01 9.08
C ARG A 210 29.51 15.40 7.97
N GLU A 211 29.41 14.80 6.79
CA GLU A 211 30.33 15.09 5.67
C GLU A 211 29.95 16.34 4.85
N ILE A 212 28.83 17.00 5.18
CA ILE A 212 28.39 18.28 4.57
C ILE A 212 28.62 19.47 5.55
N MET A 213 29.11 19.21 6.76
CA MET A 213 29.51 20.25 7.75
C MET A 213 30.98 20.12 8.17
N THR A 214 31.88 20.04 7.21
CA THR A 214 33.29 20.47 7.34
C THR A 214 33.76 20.99 5.99
#